data_AF-C0VZ81-F1
#
_entry.id   AF-C0VZ81-F1
#
_cell.length_a   1.000
_cell.length_b   1.000
_cell.length_c   1.000
_cell.angle_alpha   90.00
_cell.angle_beta   90.00
_cell.angle_gamma   90.00
#
_symmetry.space_group_name_H-M   'P 1'
#
loop_
_entity.id
_entity.type
_entity.pdbx_description
1 polymer ?
#
loop_
_entity_poly.entity_id
_entity_poly.type
_entity_poly.pdbx_seq_one_letter_code
_entity_poly.pdbx_strand_id
1 'polypeptide(L)'
;MAKLRRIDAELVRRKLAPSRTKAQEMIQAGYVKLDGEVVYKPARQMDPAQAIVVDLNDSPDYASRGAYKLAGALEILGEKAPQIKDKRCLDAGASTGGFTDVLLRNGAASVVAADVGYGQLIWRLQNDPRVEVRDRTNVRQLQAGDIEPAPQVVVSDLSFISLTLVLDALKDVAASDADFLLMVKPQFEVGKDKLGSGGVVRNLDHHHEAVSAVVRYAMKIGLHPYGLAASPLPGPAGNVEYFVALKAVAQDFSEGATPAVTVEAENNRVVEFINEAELDVQIWEAINAGPAKTNGKIAGGVEHDA
;
A
#
# COMPACT_ATOMS: atom_id res chain seq x y z
N MET A 1 5.92 -43.68 -19.33
CA MET A 1 5.86 -42.75 -18.18
C MET A 1 5.91 -41.33 -18.71
N ALA A 2 5.02 -40.44 -18.25
CA ALA A 2 5.11 -39.03 -18.60
C ALA A 2 6.44 -38.47 -18.07
N LYS A 3 7.10 -37.62 -18.86
CA LYS A 3 8.35 -36.98 -18.44
C LYS A 3 8.06 -36.08 -17.23
N LEU A 4 8.75 -36.32 -16.11
CA LEU A 4 8.65 -35.47 -14.92
C LEU A 4 8.94 -34.01 -15.26
N ARG A 5 8.21 -33.11 -14.62
CA ARG A 5 8.35 -31.65 -14.82
C ARG A 5 8.54 -30.97 -13.49
N ARG A 6 9.24 -29.84 -13.52
CA ARG A 6 9.32 -28.96 -12.35
C ARG A 6 7.96 -28.36 -12.07
N ILE A 7 7.56 -28.36 -10.80
CA ILE A 7 6.27 -27.83 -10.36
C ILE A 7 6.11 -26.32 -10.70
N ASP A 8 7.19 -25.53 -10.66
CA ASP A 8 7.17 -24.11 -11.06
C ASP A 8 6.79 -23.90 -12.54
N ALA A 9 7.32 -24.73 -13.44
CA ALA A 9 6.98 -24.70 -14.86
C ALA A 9 5.59 -25.29 -15.13
N GLU A 10 5.15 -26.24 -14.31
CA GLU A 10 3.84 -26.88 -14.46
C GLU A 10 2.69 -25.96 -14.03
N LEU A 11 2.87 -25.18 -12.97
CA LEU A 11 1.91 -24.13 -12.56
C LEU A 11 1.63 -23.14 -13.71
N VAL A 12 2.67 -22.68 -14.39
CA VAL A 12 2.51 -21.77 -15.55
C VAL A 12 1.82 -22.48 -16.71
N ARG A 13 2.21 -23.71 -17.03
CA ARG A 13 1.60 -24.48 -18.13
C ARG A 13 0.09 -24.69 -17.89
N ARG A 14 -0.30 -24.98 -16.65
CA ARG A 14 -1.71 -25.16 -16.26
C ARG A 14 -2.45 -23.82 -16.05
N LYS A 15 -1.80 -22.68 -16.29
CA LYS A 15 -2.35 -21.33 -16.06
C LYS A 15 -2.74 -21.06 -14.59
N LEU A 16 -2.12 -21.76 -13.66
CA LEU A 16 -2.27 -21.58 -12.22
C LEU A 16 -1.33 -20.48 -11.67
N ALA A 17 -0.36 -20.06 -12.47
CA ALA A 17 0.50 -18.91 -12.20
C ALA A 17 0.77 -18.12 -13.49
N PRO A 18 0.84 -16.78 -13.43
CA PRO A 18 1.03 -15.93 -14.63
C PRO A 18 2.47 -15.95 -15.17
N SER A 19 3.45 -16.32 -14.35
CA SER A 19 4.86 -16.41 -14.74
C SER A 19 5.60 -17.43 -13.88
N ARG A 20 6.78 -17.86 -14.34
CA ARG A 20 7.64 -18.78 -13.56
C ARG A 20 8.09 -18.15 -12.24
N THR A 21 8.42 -16.87 -12.24
CA THR A 21 8.79 -16.14 -11.03
C THR A 21 7.64 -16.15 -10.02
N LYS A 22 6.41 -15.87 -10.48
CA LYS A 22 5.25 -15.90 -9.59
C LYS A 22 4.95 -17.30 -9.05
N ALA A 23 5.10 -18.33 -9.89
CA ALA A 23 4.98 -19.72 -9.47
C ALA A 23 5.98 -20.07 -8.36
N GLN A 24 7.24 -19.63 -8.48
CA GLN A 24 8.27 -19.86 -7.47
C GLN A 24 7.94 -19.18 -6.14
N GLU A 25 7.49 -17.92 -6.18
CA GLU A 25 7.02 -17.20 -4.98
C GLU A 25 5.88 -17.96 -4.29
N MET A 26 4.88 -18.42 -5.05
CA MET A 26 3.73 -19.15 -4.50
C MET A 26 4.14 -20.47 -3.85
N ILE A 27 5.08 -21.20 -4.46
CA ILE A 27 5.61 -22.45 -3.91
C ILE A 27 6.40 -22.17 -2.62
N GLN A 28 7.29 -21.18 -2.63
CA GLN A 28 8.09 -20.83 -1.45
C GLN A 28 7.23 -20.34 -0.28
N ALA A 29 6.13 -19.66 -0.58
CA ALA A 29 5.16 -19.21 0.39
C ALA A 29 4.18 -20.30 0.86
N GLY A 30 4.33 -21.55 0.41
CA GLY A 30 3.49 -22.67 0.86
C GLY A 30 2.08 -22.72 0.24
N TYR A 31 1.82 -21.93 -0.80
CA TYR A 31 0.50 -21.84 -1.45
C TYR A 31 0.20 -22.97 -2.43
N VAL A 32 1.12 -23.91 -2.61
CA VAL A 32 0.99 -24.95 -3.63
C VAL A 32 1.02 -26.31 -2.97
N LYS A 33 -0.11 -27.02 -3.05
CA LYS A 33 -0.25 -28.42 -2.63
C LYS A 33 -0.17 -29.34 -3.84
N LEU A 34 0.63 -30.39 -3.73
CA LEU A 34 0.74 -31.47 -4.71
C LEU A 34 0.21 -32.75 -4.05
N ASP A 35 -0.89 -33.31 -4.57
CA ASP A 35 -1.62 -34.43 -3.97
C ASP A 35 -1.96 -34.22 -2.48
N GLY A 36 -2.30 -32.98 -2.11
CA GLY A 36 -2.66 -32.60 -0.73
C GLY A 36 -1.49 -32.14 0.14
N GLU A 37 -0.23 -32.37 -0.26
CA GLU A 37 0.94 -31.94 0.51
C GLU A 37 1.50 -30.61 0.04
N VAL A 38 1.78 -29.68 0.97
CA VAL A 38 2.42 -28.40 0.66
C VAL A 38 3.83 -28.61 0.12
N VAL A 39 4.15 -27.92 -0.98
CA VAL A 39 5.46 -27.96 -1.63
C VAL A 39 6.17 -26.63 -1.45
N TYR A 40 7.41 -26.67 -0.95
CA TYR A 40 8.24 -25.47 -0.76
C TYR A 40 9.40 -25.34 -1.76
N LYS A 41 9.71 -26.39 -2.53
CA LYS A 41 10.84 -26.41 -3.46
C LYS A 41 10.35 -26.20 -4.90
N PRO A 42 10.63 -25.04 -5.54
CA PRO A 42 10.09 -24.78 -6.87
C PRO A 42 10.61 -25.68 -7.99
N ALA A 43 11.80 -26.24 -7.77
CA ALA A 43 12.41 -27.22 -8.65
C ALA A 43 11.94 -28.67 -8.40
N ARG A 44 10.99 -28.93 -7.48
CA ARG A 44 10.48 -30.28 -7.21
C ARG A 44 9.94 -30.86 -8.51
N GLN A 45 10.42 -32.05 -8.85
CA GLN A 45 9.93 -32.83 -9.98
C GLN A 45 8.59 -33.46 -9.59
N MET A 46 7.62 -33.39 -10.49
CA MET A 46 6.29 -33.98 -10.32
C MET A 46 5.84 -34.66 -11.62
N ASP A 47 4.96 -35.65 -11.50
CA ASP A 47 4.27 -36.22 -12.65
C ASP A 47 3.15 -35.25 -13.08
N PRO A 48 3.08 -34.82 -14.35
CA PRO A 48 1.99 -33.97 -14.86
C PRO A 48 0.56 -34.48 -14.64
N ALA A 49 0.35 -35.73 -14.22
CA ALA A 49 -0.95 -36.27 -13.82
C ALA A 49 -1.33 -35.94 -12.36
N GLN A 50 -0.38 -35.59 -11.49
CA GLN A 50 -0.67 -35.29 -10.08
C GLN A 50 -1.56 -34.05 -9.93
N ALA A 51 -2.40 -34.07 -8.89
CA ALA A 51 -3.31 -32.98 -8.58
C ALA A 51 -2.51 -31.82 -7.98
N ILE A 52 -2.70 -30.63 -8.54
CA ILE A 52 -2.12 -29.39 -8.01
C ILE A 52 -3.29 -28.55 -7.50
N VAL A 53 -3.22 -28.18 -6.23
CA VAL A 53 -4.12 -27.20 -5.63
C VAL A 53 -3.28 -25.98 -5.28
N VAL A 54 -3.72 -24.81 -5.74
CA VAL A 54 -3.16 -23.54 -5.32
C VAL A 54 -4.10 -22.97 -4.27
N ASP A 55 -3.62 -22.91 -3.04
CA ASP A 55 -4.35 -22.43 -1.88
C ASP A 55 -3.76 -21.08 -1.46
N LEU A 56 -4.35 -20.01 -2.01
CA LEU A 56 -4.05 -18.63 -1.62
C LEU A 56 -4.93 -18.14 -0.47
N ASN A 57 -5.85 -18.99 0.00
CA ASN A 57 -6.96 -18.58 0.86
C ASN A 57 -6.64 -18.70 2.36
N ASP A 58 -5.67 -19.53 2.74
CA ASP A 58 -5.39 -19.89 4.14
C ASP A 58 -4.01 -19.46 4.66
N SER A 59 -3.39 -18.46 4.02
CA SER A 59 -2.09 -17.96 4.49
C SER A 59 -2.23 -17.16 5.78
N PRO A 60 -1.39 -17.41 6.82
CA PRO A 60 -1.17 -16.44 7.89
C PRO A 60 -0.53 -15.15 7.36
N ASP A 61 0.07 -15.18 6.17
CA ASP A 61 0.64 -14.02 5.52
C ASP A 61 -0.42 -13.13 4.86
N TYR A 62 -0.02 -11.91 4.53
CA TYR A 62 -0.90 -10.95 3.90
C TYR A 62 -1.22 -11.27 2.43
N ALA A 63 -2.35 -10.74 1.93
CA ALA A 63 -2.80 -10.88 0.54
C ALA A 63 -1.76 -10.49 -0.53
N SER A 64 -0.83 -9.59 -0.22
CA SER A 64 0.26 -9.22 -1.13
C SER A 64 1.47 -8.65 -0.39
N ARG A 65 2.60 -8.53 -1.11
CA ARG A 65 3.79 -7.82 -0.60
C ARG A 65 3.50 -6.36 -0.25
N GLY A 66 2.50 -5.74 -0.89
CA GLY A 66 2.07 -4.37 -0.60
C GLY A 66 1.60 -4.22 0.85
N ALA A 67 0.98 -5.25 1.43
CA ALA A 67 0.54 -5.22 2.82
C ALA A 67 1.67 -4.91 3.82
N TYR A 68 2.86 -5.47 3.61
CA TYR A 68 4.02 -5.20 4.49
C TYR A 68 4.48 -3.74 4.42
N LYS A 69 4.17 -3.02 3.34
CA LYS A 69 4.43 -1.58 3.25
C LYS A 69 3.53 -0.80 4.22
N LEU A 70 2.22 -1.02 4.15
CA LEU A 70 1.27 -0.36 5.05
C LEU A 70 1.47 -0.80 6.50
N ALA A 71 1.64 -2.10 6.75
CA ALA A 71 1.88 -2.62 8.09
C ALA A 71 3.14 -2.00 8.72
N GLY A 72 4.25 -1.94 7.98
CA GLY A 72 5.46 -1.30 8.48
C GLY A 72 5.35 0.22 8.61
N ALA A 73 4.59 0.89 7.75
CA ALA A 73 4.32 2.32 7.91
C ALA A 73 3.54 2.61 9.19
N LEU A 74 2.52 1.80 9.52
CA LEU A 74 1.78 1.91 10.78
C LEU A 74 2.70 1.66 11.98
N GLU A 75 3.60 0.68 11.90
CA GLU A 75 4.59 0.40 12.95
C GLU A 75 5.58 1.57 13.16
N ILE A 76 6.14 2.10 12.08
CA ILE A 76 7.08 3.24 12.12
C ILE A 76 6.41 4.50 12.68
N LEU A 77 5.16 4.76 12.29
CA LEU A 77 4.40 5.91 12.79
C LEU A 77 3.99 5.75 14.25
N GLY A 78 3.81 4.52 14.75
CA GLY A 78 3.49 4.23 16.14
C GLY A 78 2.24 4.99 16.61
N GLU A 79 2.37 5.79 17.66
CA GLU A 79 1.26 6.60 18.20
C GLU A 79 0.74 7.66 17.22
N LYS A 80 1.56 8.04 16.22
CA LYS A 80 1.16 8.94 15.14
C LYS A 80 0.47 8.20 13.99
N ALA A 81 0.24 6.89 14.06
CA ALA A 81 -0.49 6.19 13.01
C ALA A 81 -2.00 6.51 13.04
N PRO A 82 -2.69 6.53 11.88
CA PRO A 82 -4.14 6.61 11.83
C PRO A 82 -4.82 5.56 12.72
N GLN A 83 -5.90 5.95 13.40
CA GLN A 83 -6.69 5.01 14.20
C GLN A 83 -7.63 4.22 13.27
N ILE A 84 -7.30 2.95 13.01
CA ILE A 84 -8.05 2.08 12.08
C ILE A 84 -9.21 1.36 12.75
N LYS A 85 -9.07 1.02 14.04
CA LYS A 85 -10.04 0.20 14.75
C LYS A 85 -11.43 0.84 14.75
N ASP A 86 -12.44 0.02 14.44
CA ASP A 86 -13.85 0.40 14.38
C ASP A 86 -14.17 1.51 13.35
N LYS A 87 -13.25 1.80 12.43
CA LYS A 87 -13.44 2.79 11.36
C LYS A 87 -13.88 2.16 10.05
N ARG A 88 -14.63 2.93 9.26
CA ARG A 88 -14.81 2.66 7.83
C ARG A 88 -13.62 3.21 7.08
N CYS A 89 -13.03 2.39 6.21
CA CYS A 89 -11.82 2.74 5.48
C CYS A 89 -12.05 2.72 3.96
N LEU A 90 -11.27 3.50 3.23
CA LEU A 90 -11.13 3.42 1.78
C LEU A 90 -9.71 2.98 1.43
N ASP A 91 -9.59 1.89 0.68
CA ASP A 91 -8.35 1.45 0.03
C ASP A 91 -8.39 1.86 -1.44
N ALA A 92 -7.73 2.98 -1.75
CA ALA A 92 -7.65 3.55 -3.10
C ALA A 92 -6.48 2.92 -3.89
N GLY A 93 -6.83 2.04 -4.83
CA GLY A 93 -5.87 1.21 -5.56
C GLY A 93 -5.65 -0.15 -4.90
N ALA A 94 -6.74 -0.81 -4.47
CA ALA A 94 -6.68 -2.01 -3.65
C ALA A 94 -5.93 -3.18 -4.32
N SER A 95 -5.94 -3.26 -5.66
CA SER A 95 -5.35 -4.32 -6.46
C SER A 95 -5.69 -5.72 -5.92
N THR A 96 -4.69 -6.49 -5.48
CA THR A 96 -4.88 -7.82 -4.89
C THR A 96 -5.39 -7.81 -3.44
N GLY A 97 -5.44 -6.64 -2.80
CA GLY A 97 -6.00 -6.42 -1.47
C GLY A 97 -4.99 -6.36 -0.33
N GLY A 98 -3.74 -6.02 -0.61
CA GLY A 98 -2.70 -5.96 0.42
C GLY A 98 -3.05 -4.99 1.56
N PHE A 99 -3.44 -3.77 1.22
CA PHE A 99 -3.81 -2.75 2.20
C PHE A 99 -5.16 -3.06 2.86
N THR A 100 -6.15 -3.48 2.07
CA THR A 100 -7.43 -3.99 2.58
C THR A 100 -7.24 -5.05 3.67
N ASP A 101 -6.37 -6.04 3.47
CA ASP A 101 -6.07 -7.08 4.47
C ASP A 101 -5.49 -6.48 5.77
N VAL A 102 -4.54 -5.55 5.65
CA VAL A 102 -3.94 -4.85 6.81
C VAL A 102 -5.01 -4.08 7.58
N LEU A 103 -5.88 -3.34 6.89
CA LEU A 103 -6.96 -2.58 7.52
C LEU A 103 -7.90 -3.49 8.32
N LEU A 104 -8.34 -4.61 7.72
CA LEU A 104 -9.23 -5.57 8.37
C LEU A 104 -8.58 -6.23 9.61
N ARG A 105 -7.28 -6.56 9.52
CA ARG A 105 -6.53 -7.14 10.64
C ARG A 105 -6.29 -6.13 11.77
N ASN A 106 -6.22 -4.84 11.45
CA ASN A 106 -6.16 -3.74 12.42
C ASN A 106 -7.54 -3.30 12.94
N GLY A 107 -8.59 -4.09 12.67
CA GLY A 107 -9.91 -3.90 13.27
C GLY A 107 -10.79 -2.89 12.55
N ALA A 108 -10.54 -2.58 11.28
CA ALA A 108 -11.48 -1.79 10.48
C ALA A 108 -12.89 -2.40 10.54
N ALA A 109 -13.90 -1.55 10.74
CA ALA A 109 -15.30 -1.95 10.76
C ALA A 109 -15.77 -2.36 9.35
N SER A 110 -15.33 -1.63 8.33
CA SER A 110 -15.53 -1.97 6.92
C SER A 110 -14.47 -1.33 6.04
N VAL A 111 -14.22 -1.89 4.86
CA VAL A 111 -13.26 -1.37 3.87
C VAL A 111 -13.92 -1.30 2.51
N VAL A 112 -13.89 -0.13 1.87
CA VAL A 112 -14.21 0.04 0.45
C VAL A 112 -12.91 -0.16 -0.33
N ALA A 113 -12.82 -1.26 -1.08
CA ALA A 113 -11.67 -1.60 -1.89
C ALA A 113 -11.89 -1.14 -3.33
N ALA A 114 -11.34 0.02 -3.69
CA ALA A 114 -11.51 0.62 -5.01
C ALA A 114 -10.30 0.34 -5.90
N ASP A 115 -10.53 -0.17 -7.11
CA ASP A 115 -9.46 -0.40 -8.09
C ASP A 115 -9.96 -0.16 -9.52
N VAL A 116 -9.06 0.28 -10.41
CA VAL A 116 -9.37 0.46 -11.84
C VAL A 116 -9.45 -0.87 -12.60
N GLY A 117 -8.82 -1.91 -12.05
CA GLY A 117 -8.89 -3.27 -12.53
C GLY A 117 -10.23 -3.93 -12.23
N TYR A 118 -10.36 -5.18 -12.68
CA TYR A 118 -11.54 -6.00 -12.45
C TYR A 118 -11.11 -7.36 -11.89
N GLY A 119 -11.75 -7.80 -10.80
CA GLY A 119 -11.53 -9.11 -10.19
C GLY A 119 -10.11 -9.34 -9.67
N GLN A 120 -9.39 -8.28 -9.29
CA GLN A 120 -8.01 -8.40 -8.80
C GLN A 120 -7.91 -8.86 -7.35
N LEU A 121 -8.87 -8.46 -6.53
CA LEU A 121 -8.88 -8.72 -5.10
C LEU A 121 -8.88 -10.24 -4.83
N ILE A 122 -8.14 -10.74 -3.84
CA ILE A 122 -8.14 -12.18 -3.56
C ILE A 122 -9.50 -12.64 -3.02
N TRP A 123 -9.85 -13.91 -3.28
CA TRP A 123 -11.17 -14.47 -2.98
C TRP A 123 -11.59 -14.32 -1.52
N ARG A 124 -10.68 -14.55 -0.56
CA ARG A 124 -10.98 -14.37 0.88
C ARG A 124 -11.46 -12.95 1.20
N LEU A 125 -10.81 -11.93 0.62
CA LEU A 125 -11.19 -10.53 0.85
C LEU A 125 -12.45 -10.15 0.07
N GLN A 126 -12.63 -10.67 -1.15
CA GLN A 126 -13.86 -10.48 -1.92
C GLN A 126 -15.10 -11.00 -1.20
N ASN A 127 -14.96 -12.03 -0.35
CA ASN A 127 -16.06 -12.65 0.38
C ASN A 127 -16.11 -12.25 1.87
N ASP A 128 -15.23 -11.35 2.34
CA ASP A 128 -15.32 -10.84 3.71
C ASP A 128 -16.51 -9.86 3.78
N PRO A 129 -17.48 -10.06 4.70
CA PRO A 129 -18.68 -9.21 4.78
C PRO A 129 -18.38 -7.75 5.13
N ARG A 130 -17.17 -7.44 5.58
CA ARG A 130 -16.72 -6.07 5.87
C ARG A 130 -16.15 -5.37 4.64
N VAL A 131 -15.98 -6.06 3.51
CA VAL A 131 -15.37 -5.51 2.30
C VAL A 131 -16.42 -5.19 1.24
N GLU A 132 -16.41 -3.94 0.79
CA GLU A 132 -17.16 -3.48 -0.37
C GLU A 132 -16.21 -3.36 -1.55
N VAL A 133 -16.37 -4.21 -2.56
CA VAL A 133 -15.50 -4.21 -3.76
C VAL A 133 -16.03 -3.22 -4.78
N ARG A 134 -15.17 -2.28 -5.20
CA ARG A 134 -15.44 -1.30 -6.25
C ARG A 134 -14.43 -1.44 -7.39
N ASP A 135 -14.64 -2.47 -8.19
CA ASP A 135 -13.88 -2.68 -9.43
C ASP A 135 -14.18 -1.60 -10.47
N ARG A 136 -13.27 -1.43 -11.43
CA ARG A 136 -13.36 -0.46 -12.53
C ARG A 136 -13.63 0.98 -12.07
N THR A 137 -13.20 1.30 -10.85
CA THR A 137 -13.40 2.62 -10.24
C THR A 137 -12.11 3.42 -10.36
N ASN A 138 -12.15 4.49 -11.15
CA ASN A 138 -11.06 5.45 -11.20
C ASN A 138 -11.22 6.45 -10.05
N VAL A 139 -10.37 6.36 -9.04
CA VAL A 139 -10.45 7.21 -7.84
C VAL A 139 -10.35 8.71 -8.14
N ARG A 140 -9.75 9.09 -9.27
CA ARG A 140 -9.73 10.49 -9.74
C ARG A 140 -11.11 11.04 -10.08
N GLN A 141 -12.05 10.16 -10.43
CA GLN A 141 -13.40 10.52 -10.85
C GLN A 141 -14.41 10.42 -9.72
N LEU A 142 -13.98 10.03 -8.52
CA LEU A 142 -14.86 10.01 -7.36
C LEU A 142 -15.34 11.42 -7.03
N GLN A 143 -16.59 11.51 -6.64
CA GLN A 143 -17.28 12.72 -6.23
C GLN A 143 -17.93 12.53 -4.87
N ALA A 144 -18.17 13.62 -4.15
CA ALA A 144 -18.90 13.59 -2.89
C ALA A 144 -20.22 12.80 -3.03
N GLY A 145 -20.47 11.89 -2.09
CA GLY A 145 -21.63 10.99 -2.09
C GLY A 145 -21.45 9.68 -2.88
N ASP A 146 -20.38 9.51 -3.66
CA ASP A 146 -20.12 8.23 -4.32
C ASP A 146 -19.88 7.10 -3.32
N ILE A 147 -19.17 7.39 -2.22
CA ILE A 147 -18.87 6.44 -1.15
C ILE A 147 -19.58 6.90 0.12
N GLU A 148 -20.65 6.19 0.48
CA GLU A 148 -21.41 6.44 1.71
C GLU A 148 -21.57 5.14 2.52
N PRO A 149 -21.53 5.19 3.86
CA PRO A 149 -21.07 6.32 4.68
C PRO A 149 -19.62 6.71 4.37
N ALA A 150 -19.31 8.01 4.46
CA ALA A 150 -17.96 8.53 4.20
C ALA A 150 -16.88 7.81 5.04
N PRO A 151 -15.79 7.32 4.45
CA PRO A 151 -14.69 6.68 5.16
C PRO A 151 -13.95 7.66 6.07
N GLN A 152 -13.57 7.18 7.24
CA GLN A 152 -12.81 7.93 8.25
C GLN A 152 -11.31 7.72 8.13
N VAL A 153 -10.88 6.69 7.39
CA VAL A 153 -9.47 6.44 7.07
C VAL A 153 -9.34 6.17 5.57
N VAL A 154 -8.44 6.88 4.89
CA VAL A 154 -8.13 6.66 3.47
C VAL A 154 -6.68 6.23 3.34
N VAL A 155 -6.44 5.09 2.71
CA VAL A 155 -5.11 4.62 2.33
C VAL A 155 -5.01 4.55 0.82
N SER A 156 -3.81 4.73 0.26
CA SER A 156 -3.62 4.62 -1.20
C SER A 156 -2.27 4.06 -1.61
N ASP A 157 -2.29 3.10 -2.55
CA ASP A 157 -1.12 2.55 -3.25
C ASP A 157 -1.30 2.71 -4.78
N LEU A 158 -1.36 3.97 -5.24
CA LEU A 158 -1.63 4.26 -6.65
C LEU A 158 -0.34 4.19 -7.48
N SER A 159 -0.47 3.74 -8.74
CA SER A 159 0.64 3.69 -9.68
C SER A 159 0.28 4.43 -10.96
N PHE A 160 1.30 4.99 -11.64
CA PHE A 160 1.15 5.70 -12.91
C PHE A 160 0.33 7.00 -12.84
N ILE A 161 0.09 7.53 -11.65
CA ILE A 161 -0.61 8.79 -11.40
C ILE A 161 0.06 9.52 -10.23
N SER A 162 0.13 10.84 -10.32
CA SER A 162 0.56 11.69 -9.20
C SER A 162 -0.57 11.80 -8.16
N LEU A 163 -0.23 11.79 -6.88
CA LEU A 163 -1.20 12.02 -5.80
C LEU A 163 -1.88 13.40 -5.92
N THR A 164 -1.18 14.41 -6.44
CA THR A 164 -1.74 15.76 -6.64
C THR A 164 -2.95 15.78 -7.57
N LEU A 165 -3.12 14.76 -8.43
CA LEU A 165 -4.25 14.65 -9.35
C LEU A 165 -5.46 13.90 -8.78
N VAL A 166 -5.34 13.31 -7.60
CA VAL A 166 -6.40 12.50 -6.96
C VAL A 166 -6.78 12.99 -5.58
N LEU A 167 -5.95 13.82 -4.94
CA LEU A 167 -6.14 14.28 -3.56
C LEU A 167 -7.49 14.97 -3.34
N ASP A 168 -7.95 15.79 -4.28
CA ASP A 168 -9.27 16.43 -4.18
C ASP A 168 -10.39 15.38 -4.14
N ALA A 169 -10.40 14.45 -5.10
CA ALA A 169 -11.41 13.40 -5.18
C ALA A 169 -11.41 12.48 -3.93
N LEU A 170 -10.23 12.14 -3.40
CA LEU A 170 -10.11 11.36 -2.17
C LEU A 170 -10.62 12.14 -0.95
N LYS A 171 -10.37 13.45 -0.89
CA LYS A 171 -10.88 14.32 0.17
C LYS A 171 -12.40 14.46 0.09
N ASP A 172 -12.95 14.65 -1.11
CA ASP A 172 -14.37 14.90 -1.34
C ASP A 172 -15.27 13.73 -0.91
N VAL A 173 -14.76 12.50 -0.98
CA VAL A 173 -15.50 11.32 -0.52
C VAL A 173 -15.28 10.99 0.96
N ALA A 174 -14.25 11.54 1.60
CA ALA A 174 -13.88 11.20 2.96
C ALA A 174 -14.65 12.03 4.00
N ALA A 175 -14.70 11.52 5.24
CA ALA A 175 -15.21 12.29 6.36
C ALA A 175 -14.39 13.59 6.57
N SER A 176 -15.03 14.63 7.09
CA SER A 176 -14.40 15.94 7.30
C SER A 176 -13.25 15.95 8.31
N ASP A 177 -13.17 14.91 9.15
CA ASP A 177 -12.12 14.65 10.13
C ASP A 177 -11.30 13.38 9.82
N ALA A 178 -11.37 12.88 8.58
CA ALA A 178 -10.71 11.65 8.18
C ALA A 178 -9.17 11.73 8.26
N ASP A 179 -8.57 10.58 8.59
CA ASP A 179 -7.13 10.36 8.48
C ASP A 179 -6.78 9.80 7.10
N PHE A 180 -5.68 10.25 6.53
CA PHE A 180 -5.15 9.77 5.26
C PHE A 180 -3.75 9.22 5.50
N LEU A 181 -3.44 8.08 4.89
CA LEU A 181 -2.09 7.51 4.88
C LEU A 181 -1.76 7.11 3.44
N LEU A 182 -1.16 8.05 2.73
CA LEU A 182 -1.01 8.00 1.28
C LEU A 182 0.43 7.71 0.90
N MET A 183 0.63 6.74 0.00
CA MET A 183 1.96 6.41 -0.46
C MET A 183 2.39 7.31 -1.63
N VAL A 184 3.36 8.17 -1.36
CA VAL A 184 4.10 8.96 -2.34
C VAL A 184 5.13 8.08 -3.04
N LYS A 185 5.08 8.06 -4.36
CA LYS A 185 6.00 7.32 -5.22
C LYS A 185 6.76 8.29 -6.10
N PRO A 186 8.00 8.69 -5.74
CA PRO A 186 8.75 9.72 -6.46
C PRO A 186 8.75 9.54 -7.99
N GLN A 187 8.86 8.30 -8.47
CA GLN A 187 8.85 7.98 -9.90
C GLN A 187 7.57 8.38 -10.65
N PHE A 188 6.47 8.67 -9.95
CA PHE A 188 5.22 9.15 -10.53
C PHE A 188 4.95 10.64 -10.24
N GLU A 189 5.79 11.28 -9.42
CA GLU A 189 5.64 12.69 -9.01
C GLU A 189 6.60 13.64 -9.73
N VAL A 190 7.85 13.23 -9.98
CA VAL A 190 8.92 14.14 -10.43
C VAL A 190 8.95 14.42 -11.94
N GLY A 191 8.04 13.83 -12.71
CA GLY A 191 8.02 13.93 -14.17
C GLY A 191 9.08 13.06 -14.87
N LYS A 192 8.91 12.86 -16.19
CA LYS A 192 9.69 11.86 -16.96
C LYS A 192 11.18 12.19 -17.07
N ASP A 193 11.54 13.48 -17.15
CA ASP A 193 12.92 13.93 -17.38
C ASP A 193 13.83 13.70 -16.15
N LYS A 194 13.22 13.48 -14.98
CA LYS A 194 13.91 13.24 -13.70
C LYS A 194 14.03 11.75 -13.34
N LEU A 195 13.61 10.86 -14.24
CA LEU A 195 13.73 9.40 -14.09
C LEU A 195 15.06 8.89 -14.63
N GLY A 196 15.79 8.13 -13.81
CA GLY A 196 17.00 7.44 -14.27
C GLY A 196 16.70 6.16 -15.06
N SER A 197 17.76 5.43 -15.42
CA SER A 197 17.64 4.11 -16.05
C SER A 197 16.74 3.18 -15.23
N GLY A 198 15.80 2.54 -15.92
CA GLY A 198 14.81 1.63 -15.34
C GLY A 198 13.61 2.30 -14.67
N GLY A 199 13.45 3.63 -14.80
CA GLY A 199 12.37 4.37 -14.13
C GLY A 199 12.59 4.52 -12.62
N VAL A 200 13.86 4.53 -12.20
CA VAL A 200 14.26 4.61 -10.79
C VAL A 200 14.76 6.01 -10.46
N VAL A 201 14.21 6.61 -9.40
CA VAL A 201 14.65 7.91 -8.87
C VAL A 201 15.78 7.67 -7.88
N ARG A 202 16.99 8.13 -8.23
CA ARG A 202 18.20 7.99 -7.40
C ARG A 202 18.66 9.30 -6.77
N ASN A 203 18.30 10.44 -7.35
CA ASN A 203 18.69 11.75 -6.84
C ASN A 203 17.88 12.07 -5.58
N LEU A 204 18.57 12.36 -4.47
CA LEU A 204 17.98 12.76 -3.19
C LEU A 204 17.03 13.95 -3.35
N ASP A 205 17.45 14.97 -4.11
CA ASP A 205 16.65 16.17 -4.32
C ASP A 205 15.30 15.87 -5.00
N HIS A 206 15.26 14.85 -5.86
CA HIS A 206 14.03 14.43 -6.53
C HIS A 206 13.07 13.71 -5.56
N HIS A 207 13.59 12.95 -4.59
CA HIS A 207 12.77 12.38 -3.51
C HIS A 207 12.15 13.49 -2.65
N HIS A 208 13.00 14.45 -2.24
CA HIS A 208 12.55 15.60 -1.45
C HIS A 208 11.51 16.43 -2.19
N GLU A 209 11.73 16.72 -3.48
CA GLU A 209 10.79 17.42 -4.35
C GLU A 209 9.44 16.70 -4.45
N ALA A 210 9.44 15.38 -4.65
CA ALA A 210 8.23 14.58 -4.76
C ALA A 210 7.36 14.66 -3.50
N VAL A 211 7.96 14.40 -2.33
CA VAL A 211 7.24 14.42 -1.05
C VAL A 211 6.75 15.84 -0.75
N SER A 212 7.62 16.84 -0.93
CA SER A 212 7.28 18.24 -0.68
C SER A 212 6.14 18.74 -1.56
N ALA A 213 6.09 18.34 -2.83
CA ALA A 213 5.03 18.71 -3.76
C ALA A 213 3.67 18.16 -3.34
N VAL A 214 3.62 16.88 -2.92
CA VAL A 214 2.39 16.26 -2.42
C VAL A 214 1.93 16.91 -1.12
N VAL A 215 2.83 17.10 -0.16
CA VAL A 215 2.51 17.75 1.13
C VAL A 215 2.01 19.18 0.92
N ARG A 216 2.68 19.97 0.06
CA ARG A 216 2.25 21.34 -0.26
C ARG A 216 0.85 21.36 -0.88
N TYR A 217 0.57 20.44 -1.81
CA TYR A 217 -0.76 20.35 -2.41
C TYR A 217 -1.83 19.95 -1.40
N ALA A 218 -1.54 18.95 -0.55
CA ALA A 218 -2.41 18.51 0.53
C ALA A 218 -2.79 19.69 1.45
N MET A 219 -1.80 20.47 1.90
CA MET A 219 -2.05 21.62 2.77
C MET A 219 -2.91 22.69 2.09
N LYS A 220 -2.66 22.98 0.81
CA LYS A 220 -3.45 23.93 0.03
C LYS A 220 -4.94 23.56 0.00
N ILE A 221 -5.26 22.27 0.02
CA ILE A 221 -6.64 21.77 0.02
C ILE A 221 -7.16 21.46 1.44
N GLY A 222 -6.46 21.86 2.50
CA GLY A 222 -6.91 21.66 3.89
C GLY A 222 -6.65 20.27 4.49
N LEU A 223 -5.71 19.52 3.92
CA LEU A 223 -5.17 18.29 4.50
C LEU A 223 -3.83 18.59 5.17
N HIS A 224 -3.75 18.42 6.49
CA HIS A 224 -2.58 18.81 7.27
C HIS A 224 -1.68 17.63 7.59
N PRO A 225 -0.39 17.66 7.24
CA PRO A 225 0.52 16.56 7.52
C PRO A 225 0.83 16.46 9.02
N TYR A 226 0.93 15.23 9.51
CA TYR A 226 1.32 14.96 10.91
C TYR A 226 2.27 13.76 11.06
N GLY A 227 2.56 13.04 9.98
CA GLY A 227 3.49 11.91 9.98
C GLY A 227 4.06 11.61 8.61
N LEU A 228 5.26 11.06 8.59
CA LEU A 228 5.97 10.63 7.39
C LEU A 228 6.78 9.38 7.74
N ALA A 229 6.71 8.37 6.88
CA ALA A 229 7.50 7.15 7.02
C ALA A 229 7.96 6.63 5.66
N ALA A 230 9.25 6.37 5.48
CA ALA A 230 9.75 5.60 4.35
C ALA A 230 9.15 4.18 4.38
N SER A 231 8.71 3.69 3.22
CA SER A 231 8.24 2.31 3.08
C SER A 231 9.40 1.35 3.39
N PRO A 232 9.19 0.34 4.26
CA PRO A 232 10.23 -0.63 4.62
C PRO A 232 10.63 -1.53 3.45
N LEU A 233 9.80 -1.57 2.39
CA LEU A 233 10.06 -2.33 1.18
C LEU A 233 10.09 -1.38 -0.02
N PRO A 234 11.12 -1.48 -0.88
CA PRO A 234 11.15 -0.72 -2.11
C PRO A 234 10.08 -1.21 -3.09
N GLY A 235 9.70 -0.35 -4.03
CA GLY A 235 8.90 -0.72 -5.18
C GLY A 235 9.58 -1.79 -6.05
N PRO A 236 8.87 -2.44 -6.99
CA PRO A 236 9.39 -3.58 -7.76
C PRO A 236 10.69 -3.30 -8.54
N ALA A 237 10.88 -2.06 -8.98
CA ALA A 237 12.09 -1.59 -9.68
C ALA A 237 13.20 -1.08 -8.74
N GLY A 238 12.99 -1.12 -7.42
CA GLY A 238 13.92 -0.60 -6.42
C GLY A 238 13.71 0.87 -6.03
N ASN A 239 12.58 1.49 -6.42
CA ASN A 239 12.26 2.85 -5.97
C ASN A 239 11.96 2.84 -4.46
N VAL A 240 12.55 3.78 -3.73
CA VAL A 240 12.11 4.12 -2.37
C VAL A 240 10.78 4.88 -2.48
N GLU A 241 9.83 4.54 -1.62
CA GLU A 241 8.48 5.08 -1.58
C GLU A 241 8.21 5.55 -0.14
N TYR A 242 7.32 6.51 0.05
CA TYR A 242 7.08 7.13 1.37
C TYR A 242 5.59 7.15 1.66
N PHE A 243 5.21 7.00 2.91
CA PHE A 243 3.86 7.29 3.39
C PHE A 243 3.83 8.67 4.02
N VAL A 244 2.80 9.45 3.67
CA VAL A 244 2.47 10.71 4.33
C VAL A 244 1.14 10.53 5.04
N ALA A 245 1.15 10.80 6.35
CA ALA A 245 -0.05 10.83 7.17
C ALA A 245 -0.61 12.26 7.21
N LEU A 246 -1.86 12.43 6.80
CA LEU A 246 -2.55 13.72 6.68
C LEU A 246 -3.88 13.68 7.42
N LYS A 247 -4.28 14.80 8.02
CA LYS A 247 -5.57 14.97 8.68
C LYS A 247 -6.45 15.92 7.89
N ALA A 248 -7.68 15.53 7.58
CA ALA A 248 -8.69 16.50 7.18
C ALA A 248 -9.08 17.33 8.41
N VAL A 249 -8.96 18.64 8.27
CA VAL A 249 -9.41 19.58 9.30
C VAL A 249 -10.68 20.23 8.76
N ALA A 250 -11.76 20.15 9.53
CA ALA A 250 -12.99 20.87 9.22
C ALA A 250 -12.66 22.35 9.06
N GLN A 251 -12.93 22.92 7.90
CA GLN A 251 -12.93 24.37 7.76
C GLN A 251 -14.16 24.87 8.50
N ASP A 252 -13.96 25.50 9.66
CA ASP A 252 -15.01 26.29 10.29
C ASP A 252 -15.37 27.43 9.33
N PHE A 253 -16.43 27.26 8.55
CA PHE A 253 -17.09 28.33 7.82
C PHE A 253 -17.81 29.25 8.81
N SER A 254 -17.06 29.87 9.72
CA SER A 254 -17.51 31.11 10.33
C SER A 254 -17.42 32.19 9.24
N GLU A 255 -18.56 32.80 8.89
CA GLU A 255 -18.60 33.97 8.01
C GLU A 255 -17.81 35.11 8.67
N GLY A 256 -16.51 35.19 8.39
CA GLY A 256 -15.63 36.17 9.01
C GLY A 256 -14.15 35.83 8.84
N ALA A 257 -13.63 36.17 7.67
CA ALA A 257 -12.20 36.21 7.34
C ALA A 257 -11.41 34.91 7.57
N THR A 258 -11.22 34.11 6.51
CA THR A 258 -10.01 33.29 6.39
C THR A 258 -8.83 34.26 6.45
N PRO A 259 -7.91 34.16 7.44
CA PRO A 259 -6.67 34.91 7.32
C PRO A 259 -6.02 34.43 6.03
N ALA A 260 -5.67 35.36 5.14
CA ALA A 260 -4.89 35.03 3.96
C ALA A 260 -3.54 34.48 4.44
N VAL A 261 -3.43 33.15 4.57
CA VAL A 261 -2.16 32.50 4.82
C VAL A 261 -1.32 32.77 3.58
N THR A 262 -0.20 33.45 3.74
CA THR A 262 0.66 33.77 2.61
C THR A 262 1.29 32.48 2.08
N VAL A 263 1.52 32.41 0.77
CA VAL A 263 2.25 31.29 0.14
C VAL A 263 3.60 31.03 0.84
N GLU A 264 4.22 32.08 1.36
CA GLU A 264 5.46 31.99 2.14
C GLU A 264 5.27 31.29 3.48
N ALA A 265 4.20 31.58 4.22
CA ALA A 265 3.89 30.91 5.49
C ALA A 265 3.52 29.43 5.27
N GLU A 266 2.80 29.10 4.19
CA GLU A 266 2.52 27.71 3.83
C GLU A 266 3.81 26.95 3.46
N ASN A 267 4.69 27.58 2.67
CA ASN A 267 5.97 26.99 2.32
C ASN A 267 6.85 26.75 3.55
N ASN A 268 6.89 27.69 4.50
CA ASN A 268 7.64 27.49 5.75
C ASN A 268 7.11 26.31 6.55
N ARG A 269 5.79 26.14 6.65
CA ARG A 269 5.20 24.98 7.35
C ARG A 269 5.53 23.64 6.67
N VAL A 270 5.57 23.61 5.34
CA VAL A 270 6.01 22.41 4.60
C VAL A 270 7.46 22.10 4.96
N VAL A 271 8.34 23.10 4.94
CA VAL A 271 9.77 22.91 5.28
C VAL A 271 9.94 22.46 6.73
N GLU A 272 9.22 23.08 7.67
CA GLU A 272 9.22 22.68 9.09
C GLU A 272 8.79 21.21 9.25
N PHE A 273 7.66 20.81 8.66
CA PHE A 273 7.20 19.43 8.72
C PHE A 273 8.23 18.44 8.15
N ILE A 274 8.81 18.75 6.99
CA ILE A 274 9.78 17.88 6.32
C ILE A 274 11.07 17.72 7.16
N ASN A 275 11.52 18.81 7.79
CA ASN A 275 12.67 18.80 8.69
C ASN A 275 12.39 18.04 9.98
N GLU A 276 11.24 18.27 10.63
CA GLU A 276 10.81 17.57 11.84
C GLU A 276 10.61 16.07 11.61
N ALA A 277 10.18 15.70 10.41
CA ALA A 277 10.06 14.32 9.98
C ALA A 277 11.40 13.67 9.60
N GLU A 278 12.49 14.43 9.61
CA GLU A 278 13.85 13.98 9.23
C GLU A 278 13.88 13.29 7.85
N LEU A 279 13.16 13.84 6.86
CA LEU A 279 13.02 13.19 5.54
C LEU A 279 14.38 12.88 4.91
N ASP A 280 15.37 13.76 5.02
CA ASP A 280 16.72 13.52 4.47
C ASP A 280 17.39 12.28 5.08
N VAL A 281 17.21 12.06 6.39
CA VAL A 281 17.70 10.85 7.07
C VAL A 281 16.98 9.63 6.55
N GLN A 282 15.65 9.68 6.47
CA GLN A 282 14.83 8.57 5.96
C GLN A 282 15.18 8.20 4.52
N ILE A 283 15.38 9.20 3.63
CA ILE A 283 15.81 8.96 2.25
C ILE A 283 17.19 8.29 2.24
N TRP A 284 18.14 8.84 2.99
CA TRP A 284 19.51 8.32 3.02
C TRP A 284 19.54 6.88 3.53
N GLU A 285 18.83 6.57 4.62
CA GLU A 285 18.72 5.23 5.16
C GLU A 285 18.06 4.28 4.17
N ALA A 286 16.93 4.65 3.56
CA ALA A 286 16.21 3.79 2.63
C ALA A 286 17.01 3.49 1.35
N ILE A 287 17.81 4.44 0.86
CA ILE A 287 18.71 4.23 -0.29
C ILE A 287 19.90 3.35 0.08
N ASN A 288 20.46 3.50 1.29
CA ASN A 288 21.71 2.86 1.69
C ASN A 288 21.54 1.57 2.51
N ALA A 289 20.35 1.26 3.02
CA ALA A 289 20.07 0.07 3.84
C ALA A 289 20.35 -1.25 3.11
N GLY A 290 20.53 -1.24 1.79
CA GLY A 290 20.58 -2.45 0.98
C GLY A 290 19.25 -3.22 1.04
N PRO A 291 19.10 -4.34 0.32
CA PRO A 291 17.90 -5.15 0.45
C PRO A 291 17.83 -5.69 1.89
N ALA A 292 16.80 -5.27 2.64
CA ALA A 292 16.54 -5.76 3.98
C ALA A 292 16.60 -7.29 3.98
N LYS A 293 17.50 -7.86 4.79
CA LYS A 293 17.44 -9.28 5.12
C LYS A 293 16.14 -9.49 5.87
N THR A 294 15.14 -10.07 5.21
CA THR A 294 13.92 -10.57 5.86
C THR A 294 14.31 -11.68 6.82
N ASN A 295 14.76 -11.31 8.02
CA ASN A 295 14.94 -12.25 9.12
C ASN A 295 13.54 -12.56 9.64
N GLY A 296 12.96 -13.66 9.17
CA GLY A 296 11.82 -14.30 9.80
C GLY A 296 12.17 -14.67 11.23
N LYS A 297 11.78 -13.83 12.18
CA LYS A 297 11.57 -14.20 13.58
C LYS A 297 10.23 -13.65 13.99
N ILE A 298 9.19 -14.43 13.70
CA ILE A 298 7.93 -14.33 14.43
C ILE A 298 8.25 -14.90 15.81
N ALA A 299 8.26 -14.03 16.83
CA ALA A 299 8.38 -14.44 18.21
C ALA A 299 7.11 -15.19 18.63
N GLY A 300 7.14 -16.52 18.51
CA GLY A 300 6.18 -17.41 19.15
C GLY A 300 6.71 -17.81 20.53
N GLY A 301 6.42 -17.00 21.55
CA GLY A 301 6.50 -17.42 22.94
C GLY A 301 5.16 -17.99 23.35
N VAL A 302 5.05 -19.32 23.39
CA VAL A 302 3.99 -20.01 24.14
C VAL A 302 4.69 -20.74 25.27
N GLU A 303 4.64 -20.16 26.46
CA GLU A 303 4.88 -20.88 27.71
C GLU A 303 3.78 -21.93 27.85
N HIS A 304 4.17 -23.20 27.94
CA HIS A 304 3.31 -24.26 28.42
C HIS A 304 3.57 -24.42 29.92
N ASP A 305 2.65 -23.93 30.74
CA ASP A 305 2.44 -24.40 32.11
C ASP A 305 1.63 -25.71 32.04
N ALA A 306 2.28 -26.82 32.38
CA ALA A 306 1.76 -28.00 33.10
C ALA A 306 2.86 -29.06 33.25
#